data_AF-A0A6G1S6X3-F1
#
_entry.id   AF-A0A6G1S6X3-F1
#
_cell.length_a   1.000
_cell.length_b   1.000
_cell.length_c   1.000
_cell.angle_alpha   90.00
_cell.angle_beta   90.00
_cell.angle_gamma   90.00
#
_symmetry.space_group_name_H-M   'P 1'
#
loop_
_entity.id
_entity.type
_entity.pdbx_description
1 polymer ?
#
loop_
_entity_poly.entity_id
_entity_poly.type
_entity_poly.pdbx_seq_one_letter_code
_entity_poly.pdbx_strand_id
1 'polypeptide(L)'
;VRSLLVDDDKKSLPWANCQARSDEFLGVGTQKAVVDSLEAGAAPVYLYRMDYCNPKAFGGLISFFVPFKDASHCTDISYVVAESIGLPYDFDETDLKMVELMTTLW
;
A
#
# COMPACT_ATOMS: atom_id res chain seq x y z
N VAL A 1 -1.66 -14.13 4.26
CA VAL A 1 -3.00 -14.73 4.33
C VAL A 1 -3.96 -13.77 5.03
N ARG A 2 -4.61 -12.88 4.30
CA ARG A 2 -5.81 -12.20 4.82
C ARG A 2 -6.84 -13.32 5.02
N SER A 3 -7.31 -13.50 6.24
CA SER A 3 -8.43 -14.40 6.52
C SER A 3 -9.55 -14.08 5.53
N LEU A 4 -10.16 -15.14 5.00
CA LEU A 4 -11.32 -15.11 4.10
C LEU A 4 -12.59 -14.54 4.78
N LEU A 5 -12.44 -13.71 5.81
CA LEU A 5 -13.50 -13.21 6.68
C LEU A 5 -13.32 -11.69 6.86
N VAL A 6 -13.54 -10.93 5.79
CA VAL A 6 -13.79 -9.48 5.90
C VAL A 6 -15.18 -9.23 5.33
N ASP A 7 -16.10 -8.93 6.24
CA ASP A 7 -17.53 -8.62 6.11
C ASP A 7 -18.04 -8.36 4.69
N ASP A 8 -19.13 -9.07 4.38
CA ASP A 8 -19.85 -9.14 3.11
C ASP A 8 -20.49 -7.82 2.66
N ASP A 9 -20.51 -6.79 3.49
CA ASP A 9 -21.62 -5.85 3.39
C ASP A 9 -21.51 -4.79 2.26
N LYS A 10 -20.32 -4.56 1.65
CA LYS A 10 -20.18 -3.58 0.52
C LYS A 10 -19.01 -3.83 -0.43
N LYS A 11 -18.96 -4.95 -1.17
CA LYS A 11 -17.90 -5.18 -2.18
C LYS A 11 -18.47 -5.37 -3.57
N SER A 12 -18.51 -4.27 -4.34
CA SER A 12 -18.94 -4.26 -5.73
C SER A 12 -17.96 -5.03 -6.63
N LEU A 13 -18.42 -5.50 -7.79
CA LEU A 13 -17.56 -6.18 -8.78
C LEU A 13 -16.27 -5.41 -9.13
N PRO A 14 -16.27 -4.06 -9.28
CA PRO A 14 -15.05 -3.29 -9.45
C PRO A 14 -14.03 -3.46 -8.33
N TRP A 15 -14.47 -3.47 -7.07
CA TRP A 15 -13.59 -3.67 -5.93
C TRP A 15 -12.94 -5.06 -5.94
N ALA A 16 -13.72 -6.10 -6.22
CA ALA A 16 -13.20 -7.45 -6.35
C ALA A 16 -12.17 -7.56 -7.48
N ASN A 17 -12.42 -6.91 -8.61
CA ASN A 17 -11.46 -6.85 -9.71
C ASN A 17 -10.15 -6.12 -9.33
N CYS A 18 -10.22 -4.99 -8.63
CA CYS A 18 -9.01 -4.30 -8.15
C CYS A 18 -8.18 -5.18 -7.23
N GLN A 19 -8.82 -5.92 -6.31
CA GLN A 19 -8.12 -6.84 -5.42
C GLN A 19 -7.48 -7.99 -6.18
N ALA A 20 -8.20 -8.61 -7.12
CA ALA A 20 -7.67 -9.69 -7.94
C ALA A 20 -6.43 -9.23 -8.75
N ARG A 21 -6.48 -8.02 -9.31
CA ARG A 21 -5.34 -7.41 -10.02
C ARG A 21 -4.16 -7.11 -9.09
N SER A 22 -4.42 -6.62 -7.87
CA SER A 22 -3.38 -6.37 -6.87
C SER A 22 -2.67 -7.67 -6.45
N ASP A 23 -3.44 -8.74 -6.23
CA ASP A 23 -2.90 -10.05 -5.89
C ASP A 23 -2.09 -10.65 -7.05
N GLU A 24 -2.61 -10.54 -8.27
CA GLU A 24 -1.92 -10.98 -9.50
C GLU A 24 -0.59 -10.25 -9.70
N PHE A 25 -0.57 -8.92 -9.51
CA PHE A 25 0.61 -8.11 -9.82
C PHE A 25 1.70 -8.16 -8.75
N LEU A 26 1.34 -8.21 -7.46
CA LEU A 26 2.29 -8.08 -6.36
C LEU A 26 2.07 -9.08 -5.23
N GLY A 27 0.81 -9.31 -4.84
CA GLY A 27 0.48 -10.05 -3.62
C GLY A 27 0.99 -11.49 -3.64
N VAL A 28 0.67 -12.25 -4.69
CA VAL A 28 1.05 -13.65 -4.82
C VAL A 28 2.56 -13.81 -4.96
N GLY A 29 3.20 -12.99 -5.79
CA GLY A 29 4.65 -13.04 -5.99
C GLY A 29 5.43 -12.76 -4.70
N THR A 30 5.01 -11.73 -3.95
CA THR A 30 5.61 -11.37 -2.66
C THR A 30 5.45 -12.49 -1.63
N GLN A 31 4.25 -13.06 -1.51
CA GLN A 31 4.01 -14.17 -0.59
C GLN A 31 4.86 -15.40 -0.94
N LYS A 32 4.99 -15.72 -2.22
CA LYS A 32 5.85 -16.82 -2.66
C LYS A 32 7.32 -16.56 -2.29
N ALA A 33 7.83 -15.35 -2.54
CA ALA A 33 9.20 -15.00 -2.19
C ALA A 33 9.47 -15.09 -0.68
N VAL A 34 8.49 -14.72 0.15
CA VAL A 34 8.57 -14.88 1.62
C VAL A 34 8.68 -16.35 2.00
N VAL A 35 7.81 -17.23 1.47
CA VAL A 35 7.85 -18.67 1.76
C VAL A 35 9.18 -19.28 1.31
N ASP A 36 9.60 -19.01 0.07
CA ASP A 36 10.85 -19.52 -0.49
C ASP A 36 12.06 -19.08 0.38
N SER A 37 12.05 -17.84 0.89
CA SER A 37 13.10 -17.31 1.77
C SER A 37 13.12 -17.97 3.16
N LEU A 38 11.94 -18.24 3.72
CA LEU A 38 11.82 -18.94 5.00
C LEU A 38 12.28 -20.40 4.90
N GLU A 39 11.94 -21.08 3.80
CA GLU A 39 12.37 -22.46 3.53
C GLU A 39 13.88 -22.56 3.33
N ALA A 40 14.49 -21.55 2.70
CA ALA A 40 15.95 -21.47 2.55
C ALA A 40 16.70 -21.25 3.88
N GLY A 41 16.02 -20.74 4.92
CA GLY A 41 16.58 -20.59 6.27
C GLY A 41 17.74 -19.59 6.41
N ALA A 42 17.92 -18.69 5.42
CA ALA A 42 19.08 -17.80 5.37
C ALA A 42 19.01 -16.60 6.33
N ALA A 43 17.81 -16.08 6.58
CA ALA A 43 17.58 -14.89 7.41
C ALA A 43 16.12 -14.80 7.89
N PRO A 44 15.85 -14.09 9.00
CA PRO A 44 14.48 -13.75 9.38
C PRO A 44 13.85 -12.84 8.32
N VAL A 45 12.58 -13.10 8.00
CA VAL A 45 11.80 -12.34 7.03
C VAL A 45 10.73 -11.54 7.76
N TYR A 46 10.67 -10.23 7.49
CA TYR A 46 9.65 -9.32 8.01
C TYR A 46 8.79 -8.82 6.85
N LEU A 47 7.47 -8.80 7.05
CA LEU A 47 6.51 -8.36 6.04
C LEU A 47 5.63 -7.26 6.63
N TYR A 48 5.47 -6.16 5.90
CA TYR A 48 4.54 -5.10 6.23
C TYR A 48 3.47 -4.94 5.14
N ARG A 49 2.37 -4.27 5.50
CA ARG A 49 1.31 -3.86 4.57
C ARG A 49 0.95 -2.41 4.88
N MET A 50 1.05 -1.55 3.88
CA MET A 50 0.65 -0.15 3.99
C MET A 50 -0.82 0.00 3.60
N ASP A 51 -1.66 0.37 4.57
CA ASP A 51 -3.08 0.70 4.34
C ASP A 51 -3.36 2.21 4.51
N TYR A 52 -2.37 3.00 4.92
CA TYR A 52 -2.51 4.44 5.06
C TYR A 52 -2.58 5.13 3.69
N CYS A 53 -3.52 6.05 3.52
CA CYS A 53 -3.65 6.89 2.33
C CYS A 53 -4.15 8.26 2.73
N ASN A 54 -3.45 9.32 2.31
CA ASN A 54 -3.99 10.67 2.30
C ASN A 54 -4.73 10.90 0.97
N PRO A 55 -6.08 11.06 0.97
CA PRO A 55 -6.83 11.28 -0.27
C PRO A 55 -6.43 12.57 -1.01
N LYS A 56 -5.80 13.53 -0.32
CA LYS A 56 -5.27 14.75 -0.94
C LYS A 56 -4.06 14.48 -1.84
N ALA A 57 -3.36 13.36 -1.65
CA ALA A 57 -2.19 12.99 -2.44
C ALA A 57 -2.51 12.85 -3.93
N PHE A 58 -3.72 12.39 -4.25
CA PHE A 58 -4.23 12.32 -5.62
C PHE A 58 -5.07 13.55 -6.01
N GLY A 59 -4.95 14.66 -5.28
CA GLY A 59 -5.75 15.86 -5.44
C GLY A 59 -5.49 16.64 -6.74
N GLY A 60 -6.22 17.74 -6.92
CA GLY A 60 -6.12 18.60 -8.11
C GLY A 60 -6.61 17.91 -9.39
N LEU A 61 -5.96 18.18 -10.51
CA LEU A 61 -6.34 17.64 -11.82
C LEU A 61 -6.25 16.11 -11.90
N ILE A 62 -5.37 15.48 -11.10
CA ILE A 62 -5.19 14.02 -11.07
C ILE A 62 -6.47 13.33 -10.59
N SER A 63 -7.13 13.89 -9.58
CA SER A 63 -8.38 13.35 -9.02
C SER A 63 -9.52 13.24 -10.05
N PHE A 64 -9.50 14.06 -11.10
CA PHE A 64 -10.49 14.00 -12.19
C PHE A 64 -10.29 12.77 -13.08
N PHE A 65 -9.04 12.38 -13.33
CA PHE A 65 -8.70 11.22 -14.15
C PHE A 65 -8.66 9.94 -13.33
N VAL A 66 -8.33 10.04 -12.04
CA VAL A 66 -8.07 8.90 -11.18
C VAL A 66 -8.60 9.16 -9.75
N PRO A 67 -9.86 8.81 -9.46
CA PRO A 67 -10.50 9.10 -8.17
C PRO A 67 -10.10 8.08 -7.08
N PHE A 68 -8.80 7.84 -6.91
CA PHE A 68 -8.30 6.95 -5.86
C PHE A 68 -8.53 7.59 -4.48
N LYS A 69 -9.02 6.76 -3.55
CA LYS A 69 -9.29 7.12 -2.16
C LYS A 69 -8.71 6.10 -1.18
N ASP A 70 -7.81 5.27 -1.68
CA ASP A 70 -7.22 4.14 -0.96
C ASP A 70 -5.73 4.07 -1.28
N ALA A 71 -4.96 3.33 -0.48
CA ALA A 71 -3.53 3.15 -0.70
C ALA A 71 -3.31 2.47 -2.06
N SER A 72 -2.40 3.02 -2.86
CA SER A 72 -2.11 2.52 -4.20
C SER A 72 -0.65 2.10 -4.30
N HIS A 73 -0.30 1.43 -5.40
CA HIS A 73 1.06 1.00 -5.61
C HIS A 73 2.04 2.19 -5.54
N CYS A 74 3.20 1.98 -4.90
CA CYS A 74 4.28 2.95 -4.70
C CYS A 74 3.99 4.16 -3.81
N THR A 75 2.80 4.29 -3.21
CA THR A 75 2.52 5.46 -2.35
C THR A 75 3.30 5.43 -1.04
N ASP A 76 3.71 4.25 -0.58
CA ASP A 76 4.50 4.05 0.64
C ASP A 76 5.92 4.64 0.54
N ILE A 77 6.51 4.66 -0.67
CA ILE A 77 7.87 5.16 -0.92
C ILE A 77 8.02 6.61 -0.44
N SER A 78 7.01 7.46 -0.66
CA SER A 78 7.06 8.87 -0.25
C SER A 78 7.28 9.03 1.26
N TYR A 79 6.70 8.14 2.07
CA TYR A 79 6.85 8.16 3.52
C TYR A 79 8.19 7.58 4.00
N VAL A 80 8.77 6.66 3.24
CA VAL A 80 10.10 6.10 3.52
C VAL A 80 11.20 7.14 3.28
N VAL A 81 11.06 7.94 2.22
CA VAL A 81 12.08 8.93 1.84
C VAL A 81 11.80 10.34 2.38
N ALA A 82 10.68 10.52 3.10
CA ALA A 82 10.22 11.82 3.60
C ALA A 82 10.09 12.90 2.51
N GLU A 83 9.66 12.52 1.31
CA GLU A 83 9.51 13.40 0.14
C GLU A 83 8.32 12.97 -0.71
N SER A 84 7.61 13.93 -1.31
CA SER A 84 6.44 13.65 -2.14
C SER A 84 6.87 13.22 -3.55
N ILE A 85 6.93 11.90 -3.80
CA ILE A 85 7.38 11.37 -5.09
C ILE A 85 6.18 11.22 -6.04
N GLY A 86 6.20 11.98 -7.14
CA GLY A 86 5.28 11.79 -8.26
C GLY A 86 3.84 12.25 -8.01
N LEU A 87 3.56 12.84 -6.84
CA LEU A 87 2.25 13.40 -6.49
C LEU A 87 2.43 14.86 -6.03
N PRO A 88 1.60 15.80 -6.48
CA PRO A 88 1.74 17.22 -6.15
C PRO A 88 1.05 17.54 -4.82
N TYR A 89 1.55 17.03 -3.70
CA TYR A 89 1.00 17.33 -2.37
C TYR A 89 2.08 17.49 -1.31
N ASP A 90 1.80 18.36 -0.34
CA ASP A 90 2.59 18.55 0.87
C ASP A 90 2.05 17.66 2.00
N PHE A 91 2.96 17.13 2.82
CA PHE A 91 2.60 16.34 3.99
C PHE A 91 1.86 17.18 5.04
N ASP A 92 0.72 16.68 5.50
CA ASP A 92 0.06 17.20 6.69
C ASP A 92 0.58 16.54 7.98
N GLU A 93 0.07 16.98 9.13
CA GLU A 93 0.52 16.45 10.44
C GLU A 93 0.34 14.94 10.59
N THR A 94 -0.62 14.34 9.88
CA THR A 94 -0.85 12.89 9.92
C THR A 94 0.17 12.18 9.03
N ASP A 95 0.45 12.75 7.86
CA ASP A 95 1.49 12.25 6.98
C ASP A 95 2.85 12.28 7.66
N LEU A 96 3.18 13.34 8.40
CA LEU A 96 4.45 13.43 9.14
C LEU A 96 4.60 12.35 10.21
N LYS A 97 3.50 11.91 10.86
CA LYS A 97 3.53 10.76 11.77
C LYS A 97 3.80 9.45 11.02
N MET A 98 3.25 9.33 9.80
CA MET A 98 3.52 8.18 8.95
C MET A 98 4.94 8.17 8.40
N VAL A 99 5.50 9.34 8.08
CA VAL A 99 6.93 9.52 7.77
C VAL A 99 7.75 9.04 8.96
N GLU A 100 7.51 9.55 10.17
CA GLU A 100 8.24 9.15 11.39
C GLU A 100 8.20 7.63 11.60
N LEU A 101 7.01 7.02 11.47
CA LEU A 101 6.84 5.57 11.60
C LEU A 101 7.63 4.80 10.54
N MET A 102 7.53 5.19 9.26
CA MET A 102 8.19 4.50 8.16
C MET A 102 9.70 4.68 8.23
N THR A 103 10.21 5.88 8.50
CA THR A 103 11.65 6.12 8.66
C THR A 103 12.25 5.44 9.89
N THR A 104 11.43 5.06 10.88
CA THR A 104 11.90 4.26 12.04
C THR A 104 11.91 2.77 11.72
N LEU A 105 11.03 2.30 10.83
CA LEU A 105 10.93 0.90 10.42
C LEU A 105 12.08 0.48 9.49
N TRP A 106 12.57 1.41 8.67
CA TRP A 106 13.64 1.21 7.68
C TRP A 106 15.02 1.60 8.22
#